data_AF-A0A2N9N237-F1
#
_entry.id   AF-A0A2N9N237-F1
#
_cell.length_a   1.000
_cell.length_b   1.000
_cell.length_c   1.000
_cell.angle_alpha   90.00
_cell.angle_beta   90.00
_cell.angle_gamma   90.00
#
_symmetry.space_group_name_H-M   'P 1'
#
loop_
_entity.id
_entity.type
_entity.pdbx_description
1 polymer ?
#
loop_
_entity_poly.entity_id
_entity_poly.type
_entity_poly.pdbx_seq_one_letter_code
_entity_poly.pdbx_strand_id
1 'polypeptide(L)'
;MEEQLFFLNRRITDSFHTLEMIAGNLARVPGRKSLIWLSDAFPLVINGGVIRGANALEVVYYQNLEHLLAKLNRADVAVHGVDARGLSATTRSYAGTMVQMAERTGGTVFHDRNDLDTGIRLALEDMRVSYTLGFHVPAGAAPGLHEIRVKVNRPGVKLRYRESYQLAESVPVR
;
A
#
# COMPACT_ATOMS: atom_id res chain seq x y z
N MET A 1 21.85 4.71 18.78
CA MET A 1 20.45 4.24 18.79
C MET A 1 19.52 5.41 18.47
N GLU A 2 19.49 6.47 19.29
CA GLU A 2 18.67 7.67 19.04
C GLU A 2 18.90 8.30 17.66
N GLU A 3 20.16 8.44 17.25
CA GLU A 3 20.50 8.95 15.90
C GLU A 3 19.94 8.06 14.77
N GLN A 4 20.08 6.74 14.89
CA GLN A 4 19.53 5.78 13.93
C GLN A 4 18.01 5.83 13.88
N LEU A 5 17.36 5.92 15.05
CA LEU A 5 15.92 6.08 15.17
C LEU A 5 15.45 7.37 14.50
N PHE A 6 16.16 8.49 14.74
CA PHE A 6 15.85 9.78 14.14
C PHE A 6 15.92 9.73 12.61
N PHE A 7 17.01 9.24 12.04
CA PHE A 7 17.16 9.16 10.59
C PHE A 7 16.17 8.19 9.95
N LEU A 8 15.93 7.03 10.57
CA LEU A 8 14.96 6.06 10.06
C LEU A 8 13.54 6.63 10.12
N ASN A 9 13.15 7.22 11.25
CA ASN A 9 11.85 7.86 11.41
C ASN A 9 11.63 8.94 10.35
N ARG A 10 12.63 9.81 10.14
CA ARG A 10 12.57 10.84 9.09
C ARG A 10 12.35 10.25 7.70
N ARG A 11 13.14 9.24 7.31
CA ARG A 11 13.00 8.58 6.02
C ARG A 11 11.60 7.96 5.82
N ILE A 12 11.03 7.35 6.88
CA ILE A 12 9.68 6.78 6.84
C ILE A 12 8.63 7.87 6.66
N THR A 13 8.69 8.93 7.45
CA THR A 13 7.77 10.06 7.34
C THR A 13 7.86 10.75 5.98
N ASP A 14 9.07 10.94 5.45
CA ASP A 14 9.29 11.51 4.12
C ASP A 14 8.71 10.62 3.01
N SER A 15 8.79 9.29 3.16
CA SER A 15 8.20 8.33 2.22
C SER A 15 6.67 8.41 2.22
N PHE A 16 6.05 8.43 3.40
CA PHE A 16 4.60 8.65 3.53
C PHE A 16 4.17 9.97 2.91
N HIS A 17 4.86 11.06 3.27
CA HIS A 17 4.54 12.40 2.76
C HIS A 17 4.62 12.45 1.22
N THR A 18 5.66 11.86 0.64
CA THR A 18 5.84 11.79 -0.82
C THR A 18 4.70 11.02 -1.49
N LEU A 19 4.33 9.85 -0.97
CA LEU A 19 3.23 9.05 -1.50
C LEU A 19 1.89 9.78 -1.37
N GLU A 20 1.65 10.50 -0.28
CA GLU A 20 0.45 11.32 -0.10
C GLU A 20 0.39 12.48 -1.09
N MET A 21 1.52 13.15 -1.36
CA MET A 21 1.59 14.20 -2.38
C MET A 21 1.33 13.66 -3.79
N ILE A 22 1.90 12.50 -4.12
CA ILE A 22 1.64 11.81 -5.40
C ILE A 22 0.14 11.51 -5.52
N ALA A 23 -0.47 10.92 -4.49
CA ALA A 23 -1.90 10.63 -4.49
C ALA A 23 -2.75 11.92 -4.68
N GLY A 24 -2.40 13.00 -3.97
CA GLY A 24 -3.09 14.29 -4.11
C GLY A 24 -2.99 14.90 -5.50
N ASN A 25 -1.82 14.80 -6.15
CA ASN A 25 -1.62 15.26 -7.52
C ASN A 25 -2.37 14.39 -8.53
N LEU A 26 -2.31 13.07 -8.37
CA LEU A 26 -2.99 12.12 -9.26
C LEU A 26 -4.52 12.17 -9.14
N ALA A 27 -5.07 12.62 -8.01
CA ALA A 27 -6.51 12.78 -7.83
C ALA A 27 -7.17 13.72 -8.87
N ARG A 28 -6.39 14.59 -9.53
CA ARG A 28 -6.86 15.49 -10.59
C ARG A 28 -6.92 14.82 -11.97
N VAL A 29 -6.30 13.65 -12.12
CA VAL A 29 -6.27 12.89 -13.37
C VAL A 29 -7.44 11.89 -13.35
N PRO A 30 -8.37 11.91 -14.32
CA PRO A 30 -9.51 10.99 -14.34
C PRO A 30 -9.11 9.54 -14.62
N GLY A 31 -10.01 8.58 -14.33
CA GLY A 31 -9.84 7.14 -14.60
C GLY A 31 -9.21 6.38 -13.43
N ARG A 32 -8.62 5.20 -13.70
CA ARG A 32 -7.74 4.48 -12.76
C ARG A 32 -6.28 4.79 -13.08
N LYS A 33 -5.46 5.06 -12.06
CA LYS A 33 -4.02 5.31 -12.21
C LYS A 33 -3.24 4.12 -11.67
N SER A 34 -2.09 3.87 -12.25
CA SER A 34 -1.11 2.94 -11.69
C SER A 34 0.15 3.70 -11.30
N LEU A 35 0.64 3.42 -10.10
CA LEU A 35 1.89 3.94 -9.55
C LEU A 35 2.84 2.76 -9.34
N ILE A 36 4.00 2.77 -9.99
CA ILE A 36 5.08 1.83 -9.69
C ILE A 36 5.96 2.45 -8.60
N TRP A 37 6.01 1.80 -7.43
CA TRP A 37 6.83 2.21 -6.30
C TRP A 37 8.05 1.29 -6.19
N LEU A 38 9.18 1.74 -6.75
CA LEU A 38 10.47 1.06 -6.65
C LEU A 38 11.21 1.56 -5.41
N SER A 39 11.39 0.68 -4.41
CA SER A 39 11.98 1.06 -3.13
C SER A 39 12.45 -0.18 -2.36
N ASP A 40 13.28 0.00 -1.34
CA ASP A 40 13.57 -1.02 -0.31
C ASP A 40 12.45 -1.15 0.75
N ALA A 41 11.32 -0.49 0.52
CA ALA A 41 10.18 -0.36 1.42
C ALA A 41 10.57 0.29 2.77
N PHE A 42 9.69 0.17 3.76
CA PHE A 42 9.93 0.71 5.09
C PHE A 42 9.09 0.00 6.15
N PRO A 43 9.56 -0.12 7.40
CA PRO A 43 8.84 -0.82 8.44
C PRO A 43 7.63 -0.01 8.95
N LEU A 44 6.53 -0.70 9.28
CA LEU A 44 5.37 -0.10 9.96
C LEU A 44 5.53 -0.02 11.48
N VAL A 45 6.48 -0.77 12.03
CA VAL A 45 6.81 -0.78 13.46
C VAL A 45 8.33 -0.77 13.59
N ILE A 46 8.86 0.18 14.36
CA ILE A 46 10.26 0.19 14.77
C ILE A 46 10.37 -0.56 16.09
N ASN A 47 11.10 -1.67 16.06
CA ASN A 47 11.36 -2.53 17.22
C ASN A 47 12.79 -3.07 17.23
N GLY A 48 13.12 -3.89 18.22
CA GLY A 48 14.42 -4.55 18.39
C GLY A 48 14.91 -5.35 17.17
N GLY A 49 14.00 -5.79 16.30
CA GLY A 49 14.30 -6.47 15.04
C GLY A 49 14.74 -5.52 13.93
N VAL A 50 14.33 -4.25 13.98
CA VAL A 50 14.72 -3.17 13.05
C VAL A 50 15.98 -2.46 13.55
N ILE A 51 15.92 -1.90 14.76
CA ILE A 51 17.04 -1.24 15.43
C ILE A 51 17.39 -2.08 16.65
N ARG A 52 18.63 -2.60 16.71
CA ARG A 52 19.07 -3.43 17.84
C ARG A 52 18.98 -2.62 19.13
N GLY A 53 18.25 -3.13 20.12
CA GLY A 53 18.04 -2.45 21.41
C GLY A 53 16.77 -1.59 21.50
N ALA A 54 16.04 -1.41 20.39
CA ALA A 54 14.76 -0.70 20.40
C ALA A 54 13.64 -1.53 21.06
N ASN A 55 12.71 -0.84 21.71
CA ASN A 55 11.54 -1.46 22.34
C ASN A 55 10.52 -1.94 21.29
N ALA A 56 9.70 -2.93 21.62
CA ALA A 56 8.77 -3.58 20.68
C ALA A 56 7.76 -2.63 19.99
N LEU A 57 7.48 -1.47 20.59
CA LEU A 57 6.50 -0.48 20.14
C LEU A 57 7.08 0.94 20.18
N GLU A 58 8.37 1.08 19.90
CA GLU A 58 9.04 2.37 20.02
C GLU A 58 8.45 3.41 19.05
N VAL A 59 8.14 3.01 17.82
CA VAL A 59 7.38 3.84 16.85
C VAL A 59 6.48 2.96 15.99
N VAL A 60 5.22 3.38 15.78
CA VAL A 60 4.18 2.63 15.04
C VAL A 60 3.50 3.53 14.01
N TYR A 61 3.42 3.09 12.75
CA TYR A 61 2.93 3.88 11.60
C TYR A 61 1.63 3.38 10.96
N TYR A 62 0.87 2.49 11.62
CA TYR A 62 -0.38 1.97 11.07
C TYR A 62 -1.40 3.08 10.76
N GLN A 63 -1.49 4.11 11.59
CA GLN A 63 -2.37 5.26 11.33
C GLN A 63 -1.95 6.04 10.08
N ASN A 64 -0.64 6.24 9.86
CA ASN A 64 -0.11 6.86 8.64
C ASN A 64 -0.45 6.02 7.40
N LEU A 65 -0.33 4.69 7.52
CA LEU A 65 -0.71 3.77 6.44
C LEU A 65 -2.20 3.86 6.10
N GLU A 66 -3.09 3.85 7.10
CA GLU A 66 -4.53 4.01 6.86
C GLU A 66 -4.86 5.33 6.15
N HIS A 67 -4.24 6.43 6.60
CA HIS A 67 -4.43 7.75 5.98
C HIS A 67 -3.93 7.80 4.54
N LEU A 68 -2.72 7.26 4.27
CA LEU A 68 -2.17 7.15 2.93
C LEU A 68 -3.07 6.31 2.02
N LEU A 69 -3.52 5.14 2.50
CA LEU A 69 -4.39 4.24 1.73
C LEU A 69 -5.75 4.85 1.42
N ALA A 70 -6.32 5.64 2.34
CA ALA A 70 -7.54 6.39 2.07
C ALA A 70 -7.32 7.40 0.94
N LYS A 71 -6.18 8.12 0.93
CA LYS A 71 -5.83 9.07 -0.14
C LYS A 71 -5.60 8.38 -1.49
N LEU A 72 -4.80 7.32 -1.53
CA LEU A 72 -4.55 6.54 -2.74
C LEU A 72 -5.85 6.01 -3.35
N ASN A 73 -6.71 5.43 -2.51
CA ASN A 73 -7.99 4.89 -2.95
C ASN A 73 -8.97 5.98 -3.42
N ARG A 74 -9.01 7.15 -2.76
CA ARG A 74 -9.82 8.28 -3.20
C ARG A 74 -9.34 8.84 -4.54
N ALA A 75 -8.04 8.77 -4.81
CA ALA A 75 -7.43 9.15 -6.07
C ALA A 75 -7.49 8.05 -7.15
N ASP A 76 -8.10 6.90 -6.87
CA ASP A 76 -8.14 5.71 -7.74
C ASP A 76 -6.74 5.29 -8.24
N VAL A 77 -5.76 5.29 -7.33
CA VAL A 77 -4.37 4.90 -7.58
C VAL A 77 -4.14 3.47 -7.08
N ALA A 78 -3.80 2.56 -8.00
CA ALA A 78 -3.27 1.25 -7.68
C ALA A 78 -1.74 1.30 -7.53
N VAL A 79 -1.23 0.76 -6.43
CA VAL A 79 0.20 0.78 -6.10
C VAL A 79 0.86 -0.55 -6.44
N HIS A 80 1.86 -0.51 -7.30
CA HIS A 80 2.69 -1.65 -7.69
C HIS A 80 4.06 -1.55 -7.02
N GLY A 81 4.29 -2.31 -5.96
CA GLY A 81 5.56 -2.31 -5.23
C GLY A 81 6.62 -3.17 -5.94
N VAL A 82 7.83 -2.62 -6.12
CA VAL A 82 8.99 -3.36 -6.62
C VAL A 82 10.13 -3.18 -5.63
N ASP A 83 10.58 -4.29 -5.02
CA ASP A 83 11.67 -4.26 -4.05
C ASP A 83 13.02 -4.08 -4.75
N ALA A 84 13.65 -2.94 -4.55
CA ALA A 84 14.92 -2.62 -5.21
C ALA A 84 16.12 -3.42 -4.66
N ARG A 85 15.98 -4.12 -3.54
CA ARG A 85 17.10 -4.82 -2.88
C ARG A 85 17.50 -6.13 -3.54
N GLY A 86 16.64 -6.68 -4.40
CA GLY A 86 16.86 -7.99 -4.98
C GLY A 86 16.57 -9.14 -4.01
N LEU A 87 17.18 -10.30 -4.26
CA LEU A 87 17.14 -11.46 -3.37
C LEU A 87 18.02 -11.19 -2.15
N SER A 88 17.40 -10.95 -1.00
CA SER A 88 18.13 -10.79 0.27
C SER A 88 18.31 -12.13 0.98
N ALA A 89 19.55 -12.53 1.25
CA ALA A 89 19.87 -13.65 2.13
C ALA A 89 19.59 -13.34 3.62
N THR A 90 19.22 -12.09 3.94
CA THR A 90 18.88 -11.64 5.30
C THR A 90 17.39 -11.32 5.39
N THR A 91 16.73 -11.80 6.44
CA THR A 91 15.26 -11.76 6.66
C THR A 91 14.68 -10.35 6.90
N ARG A 92 15.47 -9.27 6.87
CA ARG A 92 14.93 -7.91 7.07
C ARG A 92 14.26 -7.39 5.81
N SER A 93 13.22 -8.08 5.34
CA SER A 93 12.39 -7.60 4.24
C SER A 93 11.23 -6.77 4.78
N TYR A 94 11.13 -5.51 4.36
CA TYR A 94 10.00 -4.63 4.71
C TYR A 94 8.90 -4.66 3.66
N ALA A 95 8.89 -5.70 2.81
CA ALA A 95 7.90 -5.89 1.76
C ALA A 95 6.46 -5.86 2.28
N GLY A 96 6.23 -6.15 3.58
CA GLY A 96 4.92 -6.08 4.22
C GLY A 96 4.17 -4.76 3.98
N THR A 97 4.85 -3.61 3.98
CA THR A 97 4.19 -2.33 3.68
C THR A 97 3.78 -2.23 2.21
N MET A 98 4.61 -2.74 1.29
CA MET A 98 4.26 -2.79 -0.13
C MET A 98 3.15 -3.78 -0.43
N VAL A 99 3.12 -4.91 0.27
CA VAL A 99 2.03 -5.90 0.23
C VAL A 99 0.71 -5.22 0.63
N GLN A 100 0.69 -4.55 1.79
CA GLN A 100 -0.49 -3.82 2.28
C GLN A 100 -0.96 -2.76 1.26
N MET A 101 -0.04 -2.00 0.67
CA MET A 101 -0.39 -1.03 -0.37
C MET A 101 -0.96 -1.68 -1.63
N ALA A 102 -0.32 -2.74 -2.13
CA ALA A 102 -0.77 -3.44 -3.31
C ALA A 102 -2.15 -4.08 -3.12
N GLU A 103 -2.36 -4.84 -2.05
CA GLU A 103 -3.63 -5.54 -1.79
C GLU A 103 -4.78 -4.55 -1.58
N ARG A 104 -4.55 -3.47 -0.81
CA ARG A 104 -5.59 -2.51 -0.44
C ARG A 104 -5.85 -1.42 -1.48
N THR A 105 -5.09 -1.39 -2.57
CA THR A 105 -5.33 -0.52 -3.73
C THR A 105 -5.58 -1.30 -5.03
N GLY A 106 -5.54 -2.63 -4.97
CA GLY A 106 -5.68 -3.48 -6.16
C GLY A 106 -4.52 -3.30 -7.13
N GLY A 107 -3.28 -3.26 -6.60
CA GLY A 107 -2.01 -3.27 -7.32
C GLY A 107 -1.31 -4.64 -7.25
N THR A 108 0.02 -4.67 -7.35
CA THR A 108 0.85 -5.90 -7.24
C THR A 108 2.12 -5.63 -6.45
N VAL A 109 2.78 -6.68 -5.96
CA VAL A 109 4.08 -6.53 -5.30
C VAL A 109 5.06 -7.56 -5.86
N PHE A 110 6.27 -7.11 -6.11
CA PHE A 110 7.39 -7.92 -6.57
C PHE A 110 8.56 -7.72 -5.62
N HIS A 111 8.93 -8.75 -4.86
CA HIS A 111 9.98 -8.66 -3.84
C HIS A 111 10.78 -9.96 -3.75
N ASP A 112 11.92 -9.89 -3.05
CA ASP A 112 12.83 -11.00 -2.78
C ASP A 112 13.30 -11.75 -4.04
N ARG A 113 13.54 -11.01 -5.14
CA ARG A 113 13.96 -11.57 -6.43
C ARG A 113 14.94 -10.66 -7.16
N ASN A 114 15.86 -11.24 -7.93
CA ASN A 114 16.91 -10.51 -8.67
C ASN A 114 16.51 -10.10 -10.11
N ASP A 115 15.28 -10.34 -10.54
CA ASP A 115 14.77 -10.01 -11.88
C ASP A 115 13.77 -8.84 -11.84
N LEU A 116 14.26 -7.65 -11.47
CA LEU A 116 13.46 -6.44 -11.33
C LEU A 116 12.75 -6.03 -12.64
N ASP A 117 13.33 -6.36 -13.79
CA ASP A 117 12.72 -6.13 -15.10
C ASP A 117 11.39 -6.90 -15.23
N THR A 118 11.32 -8.11 -14.67
CA THR A 118 10.06 -8.88 -14.58
C THR A 118 9.04 -8.16 -13.71
N GLY A 119 9.45 -7.62 -12.56
CA GLY A 119 8.55 -6.88 -11.67
C GLY A 119 7.93 -5.65 -12.36
N ILE A 120 8.75 -4.87 -13.06
CA ILE A 120 8.29 -3.71 -13.83
C ILE A 120 7.39 -4.15 -14.99
N ARG A 121 7.78 -5.20 -15.73
CA ARG A 121 6.96 -5.76 -16.84
C ARG A 121 5.58 -6.20 -16.35
N LEU A 122 5.50 -6.91 -15.23
CA LEU A 122 4.24 -7.36 -14.63
C LEU A 122 3.37 -6.17 -14.21
N ALA A 123 3.96 -5.12 -13.63
CA ALA A 123 3.22 -3.91 -13.29
C ALA A 123 2.68 -3.19 -14.55
N LEU A 124 3.45 -3.16 -15.64
CA LEU A 124 3.01 -2.58 -16.92
C LEU A 124 1.93 -3.42 -17.61
N GLU A 125 2.05 -4.75 -17.60
CA GLU A 125 1.04 -5.66 -18.15
C GLU A 125 -0.30 -5.48 -17.45
N ASP A 126 -0.24 -5.29 -16.14
CA ASP A 126 -1.40 -5.07 -15.31
C ASP A 126 -2.19 -3.79 -15.65
N MET A 127 -1.49 -2.77 -16.16
CA MET A 127 -2.09 -1.51 -16.58
C MET A 127 -2.91 -1.63 -17.86
N ARG A 128 -2.74 -2.70 -18.65
CA ARG A 128 -3.29 -2.78 -20.02
C ARG A 128 -4.81 -2.95 -20.06
N VAL A 129 -5.40 -3.64 -19.08
CA VAL A 129 -6.85 -3.92 -19.06
C VAL A 129 -7.36 -3.85 -17.63
N SER A 130 -8.22 -2.87 -17.34
CA SER A 130 -8.91 -2.75 -16.05
C SER A 130 -10.41 -2.66 -16.25
N TYR A 131 -11.18 -3.32 -15.37
CA TYR A 131 -12.62 -3.17 -15.28
C TYR A 131 -12.99 -2.39 -14.01
N THR A 132 -13.96 -1.49 -14.13
CA THR A 132 -14.51 -0.76 -12.97
C THR A 132 -15.81 -1.43 -12.54
N LEU A 133 -15.87 -1.82 -11.26
CA LEU A 133 -17.07 -2.36 -10.63
C LEU A 133 -17.53 -1.37 -9.55
N GLY A 134 -18.79 -0.91 -9.67
CA GLY A 134 -19.43 -0.08 -8.65
C GLY A 134 -20.26 -0.93 -7.69
N PHE A 135 -20.26 -0.57 -6.41
CA PHE A 135 -21.20 -1.10 -5.42
C PHE A 135 -21.69 0.03 -4.52
N HIS A 136 -22.83 -0.19 -3.87
CA HIS A 136 -23.35 0.73 -2.87
C HIS A 136 -23.01 0.23 -1.47
N VAL A 137 -22.57 1.14 -0.60
CA VAL A 137 -22.37 0.85 0.81
C VAL A 137 -23.73 0.49 1.43
N PRO A 138 -23.87 -0.63 2.15
CA PRO A 138 -25.12 -1.01 2.81
C PRO A 138 -25.59 0.07 3.79
N ALA A 139 -26.90 0.30 3.87
CA ALA A 139 -27.47 1.22 4.85
C ALA A 139 -27.11 0.78 6.28
N GLY A 140 -26.65 1.72 7.11
CA GLY A 140 -26.25 1.45 8.49
C GLY A 140 -24.88 0.79 8.66
N ALA A 141 -24.05 0.73 7.61
CA ALA A 141 -22.67 0.28 7.76
C ALA A 141 -21.91 1.12 8.80
N ALA A 142 -21.29 0.44 9.77
CA ALA A 142 -20.51 1.10 10.80
C ALA A 142 -19.24 1.75 10.21
N PRO A 143 -18.76 2.88 10.77
CA PRO A 143 -17.44 3.41 10.44
C PRO A 143 -16.34 2.36 10.61
N GLY A 144 -15.30 2.40 9.77
CA GLY A 144 -14.15 1.49 9.85
C GLY A 144 -13.83 0.77 8.54
N LEU A 145 -13.00 -0.28 8.65
CA LEU A 145 -12.54 -1.07 7.51
C LEU A 145 -13.55 -2.17 7.16
N HIS A 146 -13.92 -2.26 5.89
CA HIS A 146 -14.84 -3.27 5.37
C HIS A 146 -14.17 -4.09 4.27
N GLU A 147 -14.36 -5.41 4.30
CA GLU A 147 -13.85 -6.32 3.27
C GLU A 147 -14.71 -6.23 1.98
N ILE A 148 -14.04 -6.30 0.83
CA ILE A 148 -14.66 -6.48 -0.47
C ILE A 148 -14.32 -7.90 -0.93
N ARG A 149 -15.31 -8.62 -1.46
CA ARG A 149 -15.09 -9.94 -2.07
C ARG A 149 -15.69 -9.98 -3.46
N VAL A 150 -14.85 -10.20 -4.46
CA VAL A 150 -15.26 -10.40 -5.85
C VAL A 150 -15.20 -11.88 -6.19
N LYS A 151 -16.23 -12.39 -6.86
CA LYS A 151 -16.30 -13.76 -7.36
C LYS A 151 -16.53 -13.74 -8.86
N VAL A 152 -15.94 -14.69 -9.58
CA VAL A 152 -16.18 -14.91 -11.01
C VAL A 152 -16.52 -16.37 -11.27
N ASN A 153 -17.28 -16.62 -12.34
CA ASN A 153 -17.68 -17.98 -12.71
C ASN A 153 -16.58 -18.75 -13.46
N ARG A 154 -15.54 -18.06 -13.94
CA ARG A 154 -14.44 -18.68 -14.69
C ARG A 154 -13.53 -19.46 -13.73
N PRO A 155 -13.34 -20.77 -13.91
CA PRO A 155 -12.44 -21.55 -13.07
C PRO A 155 -10.97 -21.23 -13.38
N GLY A 156 -10.10 -21.38 -12.38
CA GLY A 156 -8.64 -21.31 -12.54
C GLY A 156 -8.05 -19.91 -12.71
N VAL A 157 -8.82 -18.83 -12.50
CA VAL A 157 -8.30 -17.46 -12.57
C VAL A 157 -8.01 -16.88 -11.19
N LYS A 158 -6.91 -16.13 -11.08
CA LYS A 158 -6.60 -15.33 -9.90
C LYS A 158 -7.19 -13.93 -10.09
N LEU A 159 -8.09 -13.55 -9.20
CA LEU A 159 -8.67 -12.21 -9.19
C LEU A 159 -7.74 -11.24 -8.49
N ARG A 160 -7.76 -10.00 -8.97
CA ARG A 160 -7.02 -8.90 -8.38
C ARG A 160 -7.91 -7.67 -8.40
N TYR A 161 -8.18 -7.17 -7.21
CA TYR A 161 -9.10 -6.08 -6.97
C TYR A 161 -8.76 -5.47 -5.62
N ARG A 162 -9.33 -4.31 -5.34
CA ARG A 162 -9.21 -3.69 -4.02
C ARG A 162 -9.97 -4.54 -2.99
N GLU A 163 -9.27 -5.13 -2.04
CA GLU A 163 -9.85 -6.10 -1.10
C GLU A 163 -10.57 -5.46 0.10
N SER A 164 -10.46 -4.15 0.29
CA SER A 164 -11.15 -3.45 1.37
C SER A 164 -11.42 -1.98 1.09
N TYR A 165 -12.43 -1.41 1.74
CA TYR A 165 -12.68 0.03 1.76
C TYR A 165 -12.82 0.56 3.19
N GLN A 166 -12.43 1.82 3.38
CA GLN A 166 -12.57 2.50 4.67
C GLN A 166 -13.81 3.39 4.61
N LEU A 167 -14.74 3.20 5.54
CA LEU A 167 -15.84 4.12 5.77
C LEU A 167 -15.43 5.11 6.87
N ALA A 168 -15.42 6.40 6.53
CA ALA A 168 -15.12 7.44 7.50
C ALA A 168 -16.24 7.54 8.55
N GLU A 169 -15.87 7.94 9.76
CA GLU A 169 -16.84 8.29 10.78
C GLU A 169 -17.67 9.48 10.30
N SER A 170 -19.00 9.37 10.35
CA SER A 170 -19.86 10.49 9.98
C SER A 170 -19.67 11.59 11.01
N VAL A 171 -18.97 12.66 10.64
CA VAL A 171 -18.98 13.89 11.45
C VAL A 171 -20.40 14.46 11.34
N PRO A 172 -21.17 14.58 12.43
CA PRO A 172 -22.48 15.21 12.37
C PRO A 172 -22.29 16.65 11.88
N VAL A 173 -23.01 16.99 10.80
CA VAL A 173 -23.06 18.36 10.31
C VAL A 173 -23.66 19.22 11.43
N ARG A 174 -22.88 20.16 11.96
CA ARG A 174 -23.38 21.20 12.87
C ARG A 174 -24.12 22.28 12.09
#